data_AF-A3ZTB0-F1
#
_entry.id   AF-A3ZTB0-F1
#
_cell.length_a   1.000
_cell.length_b   1.000
_cell.length_c   1.000
_cell.angle_alpha   90.00
_cell.angle_beta   90.00
_cell.angle_gamma   90.00
#
_symmetry.space_group_name_H-M   'P 1'
#
loop_
_entity.id
_entity.type
_entity.pdbx_description
1 polymer ?
#
loop_
_entity_poly.entity_id
_entity_poly.type
_entity_poly.pdbx_seq_one_letter_code
_entity_poly.pdbx_strand_id
1 'polypeptide(L)'
;MAKKDTFRIVTRGQNGQLRIKDYDNAEPLLKMHIQVGVEDCSTDLALRGMPIFRGLIGPMPEGKNVIRYESPDVFESLTKEWSATKTKRRRRTAKPDHLTSDASADDASA
;
A
#
# COMPACT_ATOMS: atom_id res chain seq x y z
N MET A 1 -9.03 4.66 20.90
CA MET A 1 -8.29 4.00 19.80
C MET A 1 -8.60 2.51 19.86
N ALA A 2 -8.74 1.83 18.71
CA ALA A 2 -8.88 0.38 18.71
C ALA A 2 -7.55 -0.24 19.16
N LYS A 3 -7.60 -1.17 20.12
CA LYS A 3 -6.41 -1.89 20.56
C LYS A 3 -6.03 -2.87 19.46
N LYS A 4 -4.76 -2.88 19.08
CA LYS A 4 -4.21 -3.94 18.23
C LYS A 4 -3.72 -5.06 19.14
N ASP A 5 -4.24 -6.25 18.91
CA ASP A 5 -4.04 -7.43 19.75
C ASP A 5 -3.52 -8.62 18.94
N THR A 6 -3.46 -8.49 17.62
CA THR A 6 -2.98 -9.56 16.73
C THR A 6 -1.69 -9.14 16.05
N PHE A 7 -0.65 -9.94 16.21
CA PHE A 7 0.65 -9.79 15.54
C PHE A 7 0.72 -10.81 14.41
N ARG A 8 0.68 -10.34 13.17
CA ARG A 8 0.68 -11.18 11.97
C ARG A 8 2.03 -11.15 11.30
N ILE A 9 2.65 -12.31 11.10
CA ILE A 9 3.84 -12.45 10.25
C ILE A 9 3.41 -13.03 8.90
N VAL A 10 3.74 -12.33 7.83
CA VAL A 10 3.58 -12.80 6.45
C VAL A 10 4.95 -13.09 5.85
N THR A 11 5.19 -14.35 5.50
CA THR A 11 6.41 -14.80 4.84
C THR A 11 6.09 -15.46 3.51
N ARG A 12 7.10 -15.66 2.67
CA ARG A 12 6.97 -16.43 1.44
C ARG A 12 7.71 -17.77 1.59
N GLY A 13 7.02 -18.87 1.30
CA GLY A 13 7.62 -20.20 1.25
C GLY A 13 8.49 -20.38 0.00
N GLN A 14 9.31 -21.44 -0.03
CA GLN A 14 10.19 -21.75 -1.16
C GLN A 14 9.44 -21.94 -2.50
N ASN A 15 8.17 -22.33 -2.44
CA ASN A 15 7.29 -22.47 -3.60
C ASN A 15 6.60 -21.15 -4.02
N GLY A 16 6.98 -20.03 -3.41
CA GLY A 16 6.37 -18.74 -3.66
C GLY A 16 5.02 -18.51 -2.96
N GLN A 17 4.47 -19.47 -2.21
CA GLN A 17 3.20 -19.27 -1.52
C GLN A 17 3.36 -18.40 -0.27
N LEU A 18 2.36 -17.56 0.00
CA LEU A 18 2.32 -16.78 1.24
C LEU A 18 2.01 -17.70 2.43
N ARG A 19 2.78 -17.53 3.49
CA ARG A 19 2.56 -18.16 4.80
C ARG A 19 2.25 -17.07 5.80
N ILE A 20 1.06 -17.15 6.39
CA ILE A 20 0.57 -16.20 7.38
C ILE A 20 0.54 -16.90 8.73
N LYS A 21 1.10 -16.25 9.75
CA LYS A 21 1.04 -16.75 11.13
C LYS A 21 0.69 -15.61 12.08
N ASP A 22 -0.37 -15.83 12.85
CA ASP A 22 -0.87 -14.85 13.82
C ASP A 22 -0.45 -15.24 15.24
N TYR A 23 -0.25 -14.23 16.07
CA TYR A 23 0.12 -14.34 17.47
C TYR A 23 -0.68 -13.31 18.30
N ASP A 24 -1.06 -13.68 19.52
CA ASP A 24 -1.86 -12.82 20.40
C ASP A 24 -1.03 -11.74 21.11
N ASN A 25 0.30 -11.79 21.00
CA ASN A 25 1.22 -10.79 21.55
C ASN A 25 2.59 -10.84 20.84
N ALA A 26 3.47 -9.89 21.18
CA ALA A 26 4.79 -9.74 20.58
C ALA A 26 5.87 -10.66 21.15
N GLU A 27 5.65 -11.36 22.27
CA GLU A 27 6.70 -12.15 22.94
C GLU A 27 7.29 -13.25 22.05
N PRO A 28 6.50 -14.02 21.28
CA PRO A 28 7.07 -14.99 20.36
C PRO A 28 7.99 -14.35 19.32
N LEU A 29 7.65 -13.15 18.85
CA LEU A 29 8.45 -12.42 17.87
C LEU A 29 9.77 -11.95 18.47
N LEU A 30 9.74 -11.44 19.70
CA LEU A 30 10.93 -11.04 20.46
C LEU A 30 11.89 -12.21 20.74
N LYS A 31 11.37 -13.45 20.82
CA LYS A 31 12.19 -14.66 20.98
C LYS A 31 12.80 -15.14 19.67
N MET A 32 12.10 -14.96 18.55
CA MET A 32 12.52 -15.45 17.22
C MET A 32 13.38 -14.43 16.45
N HIS A 33 13.20 -13.13 16.71
CA HIS A 33 13.85 -12.05 15.98
C HIS A 33 14.57 -11.08 16.91
N ILE A 34 15.66 -10.50 16.41
CA ILE A 34 16.39 -9.45 17.12
C ILE A 34 15.64 -8.13 16.93
N GLN A 35 15.21 -7.50 18.02
CA GLN A 35 14.70 -6.13 17.97
C GLN A 35 15.86 -5.16 17.69
N VAL A 36 15.71 -4.35 16.64
CA VAL A 36 16.72 -3.35 16.22
C VAL A 36 16.28 -1.92 16.51
N GLY A 37 15.02 -1.73 16.89
CA GLY A 37 14.48 -0.42 17.19
C GLY A 37 13.01 -0.47 17.58
N VAL A 38 12.39 0.69 17.54
CA VAL A 38 11.00 0.93 17.89
C VAL A 38 10.42 1.90 16.87
N GLU A 39 9.17 1.67 16.47
CA GLU A 39 8.44 2.56 15.56
C GLU A 39 8.04 3.86 16.28
N ASP A 40 8.34 5.02 15.69
CA ASP A 40 8.04 6.35 16.25
C ASP A 40 7.29 7.29 15.28
N CYS A 41 7.40 7.07 13.97
CA CYS A 41 6.93 7.99 12.94
C CYS A 41 5.51 7.68 12.42
N SER A 42 4.94 6.52 12.74
CA SER A 42 3.61 6.14 12.25
C SER A 42 2.52 7.18 12.58
N THR A 43 1.61 7.40 11.64
CA THR A 43 0.38 8.18 11.86
C THR A 43 -0.61 7.43 12.75
N ASP A 44 -0.51 6.10 12.78
CA ASP A 44 -1.27 5.26 13.67
C ASP A 44 -0.55 5.15 15.01
N LEU A 45 -1.06 5.90 16.00
CA LEU A 45 -0.48 5.96 17.34
C LEU A 45 -0.42 4.59 18.04
N ALA A 46 -1.26 3.62 17.64
CA ALA A 46 -1.20 2.26 18.20
C ALA A 46 -0.04 1.43 17.65
N LEU A 47 0.69 1.91 16.62
CA LEU A 47 1.93 1.30 16.15
C LEU A 47 3.17 1.91 16.77
N ARG A 48 3.10 3.16 17.25
CA ARG A 48 4.24 3.76 17.93
C ARG A 48 4.59 2.96 19.18
N GLY A 49 5.87 2.77 19.44
CA GLY A 49 6.32 1.91 20.53
C GLY A 49 6.44 0.43 20.15
N MET A 50 5.93 0.00 18.99
CA MET A 50 6.04 -1.39 18.56
C MET A 50 7.45 -1.72 18.06
N PRO A 51 7.94 -2.94 18.30
CA PRO A 51 9.30 -3.32 17.97
C PRO A 51 9.52 -3.39 16.45
N ILE A 52 10.67 -2.87 16.01
CA ILE A 52 11.21 -3.11 14.67
C ILE A 52 12.16 -4.29 14.77
N PHE A 53 11.95 -5.32 13.95
CA PHE A 53 12.71 -6.56 14.00
C PHE A 53 13.68 -6.70 12.83
N ARG A 54 14.87 -7.23 13.09
CA ARG A 54 15.82 -7.57 12.03
C ARG A 54 15.23 -8.64 11.12
N GLY A 55 15.21 -8.37 9.82
CA GLY A 55 14.73 -9.31 8.80
C GLY A 55 13.21 -9.34 8.62
N LEU A 56 12.47 -8.44 9.28
CA LEU A 56 11.05 -8.20 9.02
C LEU A 56 10.84 -6.73 8.66
N ILE A 57 9.90 -6.49 7.75
CA ILE A 57 9.39 -5.17 7.37
C ILE A 57 8.11 -4.92 8.15
N GLY A 58 8.03 -3.78 8.83
CA GLY A 58 6.94 -3.42 9.73
C GLY A 58 7.46 -2.65 10.94
N PRO A 59 6.58 -2.31 11.90
CA PRO A 59 5.18 -2.70 12.02
C PRO A 59 4.25 -1.91 11.06
N MET A 60 3.33 -2.60 10.39
CA MET A 60 2.33 -1.98 9.51
C MET A 60 0.90 -2.21 10.05
N PRO A 61 -0.02 -1.26 9.87
CA PRO A 61 -1.40 -1.46 10.27
C PRO A 61 -2.10 -2.34 9.22
N GLU A 62 -2.79 -3.39 9.68
CA GLU A 62 -3.70 -4.17 8.84
C GLU A 62 -5.09 -4.22 9.49
N GLY A 63 -6.08 -3.68 8.79
CA GLY A 63 -7.44 -3.59 9.32
C GLY A 63 -7.52 -2.80 10.64
N LYS A 64 -8.38 -3.24 11.56
CA LYS A 64 -8.63 -2.53 12.82
C LYS A 64 -7.72 -2.94 13.98
N ASN A 65 -7.33 -4.21 14.06
CA ASN A 65 -6.69 -4.79 15.24
C ASN A 65 -5.39 -5.56 14.94
N VAL A 66 -4.93 -5.60 13.69
CA VAL A 66 -3.74 -6.38 13.30
C VAL A 66 -2.54 -5.46 13.10
N ILE A 67 -1.41 -5.86 13.68
CA ILE A 67 -0.06 -5.36 13.38
C ILE A 67 0.59 -6.38 12.47
N ARG A 68 0.87 -6.00 11.23
CA ARG A 68 1.54 -6.88 10.27
C ARG A 68 3.03 -6.62 10.23
N TYR A 69 3.77 -7.71 10.20
CA TYR A 69 5.17 -7.80 9.82
C TYR A 69 5.30 -8.71 8.59
N GLU A 70 6.18 -8.36 7.67
CA GLU A 70 6.39 -9.09 6.42
C GLU A 70 7.87 -9.46 6.25
N SER A 71 8.18 -10.58 5.61
CA SER A 71 9.55 -10.79 5.10
C SER A 71 9.85 -9.82 3.94
N PRO A 72 11.11 -9.43 3.71
CA PRO A 72 11.49 -8.55 2.60
C PRO A 72 10.94 -8.99 1.23
N ASP A 73 11.01 -10.29 0.93
CA ASP A 73 10.51 -10.84 -0.34
C ASP A 73 9.00 -10.63 -0.55
N VAL A 74 8.21 -10.69 0.54
CA VAL A 74 6.77 -10.44 0.49
C VAL A 74 6.54 -8.97 0.18
N PHE A 75 7.17 -8.07 0.95
CA PHE A 75 7.06 -6.63 0.75
C PHE A 75 7.43 -6.22 -0.68
N GLU A 76 8.56 -6.72 -1.19
CA GLU A 76 9.00 -6.44 -2.55
C GLU A 76 7.99 -6.93 -3.60
N SER A 77 7.52 -8.18 -3.47
CA SER A 77 6.58 -8.75 -4.43
C SER A 77 5.27 -7.99 -4.48
N LEU A 78 4.68 -7.68 -3.32
CA LEU A 78 3.43 -6.93 -3.22
C LEU A 78 3.60 -5.50 -3.74
N THR A 79 4.74 -4.86 -3.46
CA THR A 79 5.04 -3.52 -3.96
C THR A 79 5.19 -3.52 -5.49
N LYS A 80 5.86 -4.53 -6.05
CA LYS A 80 5.98 -4.71 -7.51
C LYS A 80 4.61 -4.93 -8.16
N GLU A 81 3.77 -5.81 -7.62
CA GLU A 81 2.40 -6.05 -8.11
C GLU A 81 1.53 -4.79 -8.05
N TRP A 82 1.63 -4.04 -6.95
CA TRP A 82 0.92 -2.76 -6.81
C TRP A 82 1.37 -1.75 -7.88
N SER A 83 2.68 -1.60 -8.10
CA SER A 83 3.20 -0.70 -9.15
C SER A 83 2.84 -1.11 -10.58
N ALA A 84 2.71 -2.41 -10.85
CA ALA A 84 2.32 -2.94 -12.15
C ALA A 84 0.83 -2.73 -12.47
N THR A 85 0.01 -2.48 -11.46
CA THR A 85 -1.43 -2.24 -11.61
C THR A 85 -1.66 -0.90 -12.32
N LYS A 86 -1.92 -0.94 -13.63
CA LYS A 86 -2.14 0.26 -14.45
C LYS A 86 -3.36 1.04 -13.98
N THR A 87 -3.14 2.21 -13.38
CA THR A 87 -4.21 3.17 -13.10
C THR A 87 -4.87 3.59 -14.40
N LYS A 88 -6.18 3.37 -14.53
CA LYS A 88 -6.97 3.79 -15.69
C LYS A 88 -6.85 5.31 -15.83
N ARG A 89 -6.01 5.79 -16.75
CA ARG A 89 -5.85 7.22 -17.04
C ARG A 89 -7.22 7.79 -17.43
N ARG A 90 -7.78 8.63 -16.55
CA ARG A 90 -9.01 9.37 -16.83
C ARG A 90 -8.67 10.40 -17.90
N ARG A 91 -8.97 10.11 -19.16
CA ARG A 91 -8.86 11.10 -20.24
C ARG A 91 -9.84 12.22 -19.92
N ARG A 92 -9.36 13.42 -19.63
CA ARG A 92 -10.20 14.62 -19.72
C ARG A 92 -10.55 14.74 -21.21
N THR A 93 -11.79 14.44 -21.56
CA THR A 93 -12.34 14.80 -22.86
C THR A 93 -12.22 16.31 -22.95
N ALA A 94 -11.27 16.81 -23.74
CA ALA A 94 -11.30 18.19 -24.16
C ALA A 94 -12.61 18.37 -24.94
N LYS A 95 -13.41 19.38 -24.57
CA LYS A 95 -14.54 19.80 -25.39
C LYS A 95 -13.99 20.10 -26.80
N PRO A 96 -14.60 19.60 -27.88
CA PRO A 96 -14.24 20.05 -29.21
C PRO A 96 -14.57 21.54 -29.29
N ASP A 97 -13.57 22.35 -29.65
CA ASP A 97 -13.74 23.77 -29.92
C ASP A 97 -14.61 23.90 -31.18
N HIS A 98 -15.83 24.37 -30.99
CA HIS A 98 -16.78 24.53 -32.07
C HIS A 98 -16.56 25.89 -32.74
N LEU A 99 -15.91 25.85 -33.91
CA LEU A 99 -16.09 26.72 -35.07
C LEU A 99 -15.62 28.19 -35.01
N THR A 100 -14.43 28.40 -35.55
CA THR A 100 -14.17 29.41 -36.59
C THR A 100 -13.82 28.58 -37.83
N SER A 101 -14.31 28.76 -39.05
CA SER A 101 -14.79 29.92 -39.79
C SER A 101 -15.27 29.38 -41.15
N ASP A 102 -16.46 29.73 -41.62
CA ASP A 102 -16.69 29.88 -43.06
C ASP A 102 -17.85 30.86 -43.27
N ALA A 103 -17.49 32.11 -43.58
CA ALA A 103 -18.41 33.09 -44.15
C ALA A 103 -17.91 33.34 -45.56
N SER A 104 -18.23 32.41 -46.45
CA SER A 104 -18.07 32.58 -47.89
C SER A 104 -19.10 33.59 -48.38
N ALA A 105 -18.63 34.51 -49.23
CA ALA A 105 -19.45 35.40 -50.02
C ALA A 105 -20.41 34.61 -50.93
N ASP A 106 -21.66 35.07 -51.04
CA ASP A 106 -22.23 35.62 -52.27
C ASP A 106 -23.75 35.83 -52.17
N ASP A 107 -24.21 36.79 -52.96
CA ASP A 107 -25.58 37.02 -53.46
C ASP A 107 -26.46 38.07 -52.74
N ALA A 108 -26.43 39.30 -53.28
CA ALA A 108 -27.60 40.18 -53.34
C ALA A 108 -27.67 40.80 -54.74
N SER A 109 -28.57 40.25 -55.55
CA SER A 109 -29.03 40.79 -56.84
C SER A 109 -29.81 42.11 -56.65
N ALA A 110 -29.51 43.12 -57.46
CA ALA A 110 -30.45 44.07 -58.11
C ALA A 110 -29.71 45.03 -59.05
#